data_AF-A0A8J8K3J9-F1
#
_entry.id   AF-A0A8J8K3J9-F1
#
_cell.length_a   1.000
_cell.length_b   1.000
_cell.length_c   1.000
_cell.angle_alpha   90.00
_cell.angle_beta   90.00
_cell.angle_gamma   90.00
#
_symmetry.space_group_name_H-M   'P 1'
#
loop_
_entity.id
_entity.type
_entity.pdbx_description
1 polymer ?
#
loop_
_entity_poly.entity_id
_entity_poly.type
_entity_poly.pdbx_seq_one_letter_code
_entity_poly.pdbx_strand_id
1 'polypeptide(L)'
;MSETKQINFKMPQNLHEMASDYCEQYGYTNIQELLRESLREKIFDDRELNPEYVKKMLEYQKNPEYLGTEESEKLLKELEKRALEEIENE
;
A
#
# COMPACT_ATOMS: atom_id res chain seq x y z
N MET A 1 -19.32 7.89 -8.59
CA MET A 1 -18.46 6.85 -9.18
C MET A 1 -17.09 7.46 -9.40
N SER A 2 -16.01 6.82 -8.96
CA SER A 2 -14.64 7.30 -9.20
C SER A 2 -14.34 7.20 -10.70
N GLU A 3 -13.87 8.28 -11.33
CA GLU A 3 -13.35 8.21 -12.70
C GLU A 3 -12.13 7.29 -12.75
N THR A 4 -12.12 6.35 -13.69
CA THR A 4 -10.96 5.51 -14.00
C THR A 4 -10.35 5.97 -15.33
N LYS A 5 -9.02 6.12 -15.37
CA LYS A 5 -8.28 6.45 -16.60
C LYS A 5 -7.49 5.24 -17.04
N GLN A 6 -7.61 4.90 -18.32
CA GLN A 6 -6.87 3.79 -18.92
C GLN A 6 -5.55 4.29 -19.54
N ILE A 7 -4.48 3.52 -19.36
CA ILE A 7 -3.17 3.78 -19.95
C ILE A 7 -2.83 2.59 -20.86
N ASN A 8 -2.38 2.87 -22.08
CA ASN A 8 -1.84 1.85 -22.99
C ASN A 8 -0.33 1.76 -22.79
N PHE A 9 0.16 0.61 -22.35
CA PHE A 9 1.57 0.37 -22.11
C PHE A 9 2.11 -0.65 -23.13
N LYS A 10 3.24 -0.33 -23.76
CA LYS A 10 3.94 -1.24 -24.66
C LYS A 10 5.12 -1.85 -23.92
N MET A 11 5.24 -3.17 -23.94
CA MET A 11 6.34 -3.91 -23.33
C MET A 11 6.87 -4.98 -24.27
N PRO A 12 8.14 -5.40 -24.11
CA PRO A 12 8.69 -6.56 -24.79
C PRO A 12 7.85 -7.84 -24.52
N GLN A 13 7.74 -8.71 -25.53
CA GLN A 13 6.94 -9.93 -25.43
C GLN A 13 7.40 -10.85 -24.28
N ASN A 14 8.71 -11.00 -24.10
CA ASN A 14 9.29 -11.79 -23.02
C ASN A 14 8.93 -11.23 -21.63
N LEU A 15 8.83 -9.92 -21.48
CA LEU A 15 8.42 -9.30 -20.23
C LEU A 15 6.92 -9.54 -19.96
N HIS A 16 6.10 -9.49 -21.00
CA HIS A 16 4.68 -9.81 -20.89
C HIS A 16 4.46 -11.26 -20.43
N GLU A 17 5.20 -12.21 -21.01
CA GLU A 17 5.14 -13.63 -20.63
C GLU A 17 5.56 -13.83 -19.17
N MET A 18 6.70 -13.28 -18.76
CA MET A 18 7.15 -13.34 -17.36
C MET A 18 6.15 -12.71 -16.39
N ALA A 19 5.53 -11.57 -16.76
CA ALA A 19 4.51 -10.93 -15.95
C ALA A 19 3.23 -11.78 -15.85
N SER A 20 2.87 -12.51 -16.93
CA SER A 20 1.75 -13.43 -16.93
C SER A 20 2.00 -14.60 -15.97
N ASP A 21 3.16 -15.24 -16.07
CA ASP A 21 3.56 -16.34 -15.18
C ASP A 21 3.58 -15.88 -13.72
N TYR A 22 4.08 -14.66 -13.47
CA TYR A 22 4.05 -14.05 -12.15
C TYR A 22 2.63 -13.83 -11.63
N CYS A 23 1.69 -13.42 -12.48
CA CYS A 23 0.28 -13.27 -12.08
C CYS A 23 -0.30 -14.60 -11.58
N GLU A 24 -0.04 -15.69 -12.30
CA GLU A 24 -0.53 -17.03 -11.95
C GLU A 24 0.10 -17.54 -10.64
N GLN A 25 1.40 -17.33 -10.46
CA GLN A 25 2.12 -17.80 -9.26
C GLN A 25 1.70 -17.08 -7.97
N TYR A 26 1.41 -15.79 -8.06
CA TYR A 26 1.16 -14.93 -6.89
C TYR A 26 -0.30 -14.50 -6.75
N GLY A 27 -1.20 -15.03 -7.58
CA GLY A 27 -2.65 -14.85 -7.44
C GLY A 27 -3.18 -13.50 -7.89
N TYR A 28 -2.51 -12.84 -8.84
CA TYR A 28 -3.04 -11.62 -9.46
C TYR A 28 -4.09 -11.98 -10.52
N THR A 29 -5.16 -11.20 -10.62
CA THR A 29 -6.25 -11.45 -11.57
C THR A 29 -5.78 -11.25 -13.01
N ASN A 30 -4.92 -10.25 -13.24
CA ASN A 30 -4.34 -9.94 -14.55
C ASN A 30 -3.11 -9.03 -14.41
N ILE A 31 -2.39 -8.85 -15.52
CA ILE A 31 -1.20 -8.01 -15.61
C ILE A 31 -1.47 -6.53 -15.26
N GLN A 32 -2.68 -6.01 -15.52
CA GLN A 32 -2.99 -4.62 -15.17
C GLN A 32 -3.09 -4.42 -13.66
N GLU A 33 -3.62 -5.40 -12.94
CA GLU A 33 -3.63 -5.40 -11.47
C GLU A 33 -2.22 -5.46 -10.91
N LEU A 34 -1.40 -6.38 -11.44
CA LEU A 34 0.03 -6.47 -11.09
C LEU A 34 0.73 -5.11 -11.28
N LEU A 35 0.60 -4.51 -12.47
CA LEU A 35 1.22 -3.22 -12.78
C LEU A 35 0.71 -2.11 -11.87
N ARG A 36 -0.59 -2.10 -11.53
CA ARG A 36 -1.16 -1.10 -10.63
C ARG A 36 -0.57 -1.19 -9.24
N GLU A 37 -0.46 -2.40 -8.67
CA GLU A 37 0.09 -2.59 -7.33
C GLU A 37 1.60 -2.34 -7.31
N SER A 38 2.35 -2.80 -8.31
CA SER A 38 3.79 -2.51 -8.40
C SER A 38 4.07 -1.01 -8.58
N LEU A 39 3.24 -0.30 -9.36
CA LEU A 39 3.36 1.17 -9.46
C LEU A 39 3.00 1.85 -8.15
N ARG A 40 1.97 1.34 -7.43
CA ARG A 40 1.61 1.89 -6.13
C ARG A 40 2.76 1.73 -5.15
N GLU A 41 3.26 0.51 -4.98
CA GLU A 41 4.41 0.20 -4.14
C GLU A 41 5.58 1.13 -4.53
N LYS A 42 5.97 1.18 -5.81
CA LYS A 42 7.12 1.98 -6.21
C LYS A 42 6.96 3.51 -6.04
N ILE A 43 5.74 4.04 -6.13
CA ILE A 43 5.45 5.49 -6.02
C ILE A 43 5.18 5.91 -4.57
N PHE A 44 4.72 4.98 -3.73
CA PHE A 44 4.24 5.27 -2.38
C PHE A 44 5.04 4.59 -1.27
N ASP A 45 5.92 3.63 -1.55
CA ASP A 45 6.83 3.02 -0.54
C ASP A 45 7.76 4.06 0.08
N ASP A 46 8.24 5.02 -0.72
CA ASP A 46 9.16 6.07 -0.25
C ASP A 46 8.44 7.32 0.25
N ARG A 47 7.10 7.32 0.34
CA ARG A 47 6.39 8.43 0.99
C ARG A 47 6.29 8.09 2.46
N GLU A 48 7.06 8.82 3.28
CA GLU A 48 6.72 9.07 4.68
C GLU A 48 5.20 9.17 4.78
N LEU A 49 4.63 8.26 5.56
CA LEU A 49 3.20 8.06 5.67
C LEU A 49 2.54 9.42 5.88
N ASN A 50 1.74 9.88 4.91
CA ASN A 50 1.05 11.16 5.02
C ASN A 50 0.33 11.20 6.38
N PRO A 51 0.65 12.14 7.29
CA PRO A 51 0.12 12.17 8.65
C PRO A 51 -1.41 12.13 8.69
N GLU A 52 -2.06 12.69 7.66
CA GLU A 52 -3.51 12.68 7.51
C GLU A 52 -4.06 11.30 7.13
N TYR A 53 -3.31 10.53 6.34
CA TYR A 53 -3.64 9.14 6.01
C TYR A 53 -3.45 8.20 7.21
N VAL A 54 -2.37 8.40 7.99
CA VAL A 54 -2.14 7.69 9.26
C VAL A 54 -3.27 7.97 10.24
N LYS A 55 -3.62 9.25 10.42
CA LYS A 55 -4.70 9.66 11.32
C LYS A 55 -6.04 9.03 10.92
N LYS A 56 -6.33 8.98 9.62
CA LYS A 56 -7.55 8.35 9.11
C LYS A 56 -7.53 6.83 9.29
N MET A 57 -6.39 6.16 9.09
CA MET A 57 -6.23 4.73 9.40
C MET A 57 -6.38 4.43 10.89
N LEU A 58 -5.82 5.26 11.77
CA LEU A 58 -5.99 5.16 13.22
C LEU A 58 -7.45 5.34 13.64
N GLU A 59 -8.18 6.27 13.01
CA GLU A 59 -9.62 6.44 13.24
C GLU A 59 -10.44 5.21 12.78
N TYR A 60 -10.07 4.58 11.66
CA TYR A 60 -10.68 3.33 11.22
C TYR A 60 -10.32 2.14 12.13
N GLN A 61 -9.11 2.09 12.70
CA GLN A 61 -8.69 1.04 13.64
C GLN A 61 -9.26 1.20 15.04
N LYS A 62 -9.61 2.42 15.48
CA LYS A 62 -10.36 2.66 16.72
C LYS A 62 -11.79 2.12 16.70
N ASN A 63 -12.25 1.61 15.55
CA ASN A 63 -13.49 0.87 15.45
C ASN A 63 -13.27 -0.54 16.06
N PRO A 64 -13.98 -0.88 17.15
CA PRO A 64 -13.64 -2.03 18.00
C PRO A 64 -13.78 -3.41 17.34
N GLU A 65 -14.25 -3.49 16.09
CA GLU A 65 -14.29 -4.74 15.32
C GLU A 65 -12.91 -5.23 14.84
N TYR A 66 -11.86 -4.37 14.83
CA TYR A 66 -10.54 -4.72 14.28
C TYR A 66 -9.39 -4.78 15.29
N LEU A 67 -9.63 -4.47 16.57
CA LEU A 67 -8.62 -4.50 17.64
C LEU A 67 -8.87 -5.70 18.55
N GLY A 68 -8.37 -6.87 18.14
CA GLY A 68 -8.51 -8.13 18.89
C GLY A 68 -7.20 -8.81 19.29
N THR A 69 -6.03 -8.26 18.96
CA THR A 69 -4.74 -8.95 19.16
C THR A 69 -3.65 -8.03 19.69
N GLU A 70 -2.80 -8.54 20.60
CA GLU A 70 -1.66 -7.84 21.21
C GLU A 70 -0.67 -7.24 20.18
N GLU A 71 -0.62 -7.79 18.97
CA GLU A 71 0.22 -7.29 17.88
C GLU A 71 -0.24 -5.93 17.36
N SER A 72 -1.56 -5.69 17.35
CA SER A 72 -2.14 -4.42 16.91
C SER A 72 -1.78 -3.27 17.88
N GLU A 73 -1.74 -3.54 19.18
CA GLU A 73 -1.32 -2.57 20.20
C GLU A 73 0.18 -2.22 20.09
N LYS A 74 1.02 -3.19 19.74
CA LYS A 74 2.45 -2.97 19.53
C LYS A 74 2.71 -2.11 18.29
N LEU A 75 2.00 -2.39 17.20
CA LEU A 75 2.09 -1.62 15.97
C LEU A 75 1.63 -0.16 16.17
N LEU A 76 0.54 0.04 16.93
CA LEU A 76 0.05 1.37 17.32
C LEU A 76 1.11 2.19 18.07
N LYS A 77 1.75 1.58 19.07
CA LYS A 77 2.81 2.24 19.85
C LYS A 77 4.03 2.59 18.99
N GLU A 78 4.38 1.74 18.02
CA GLU A 78 5.52 2.00 17.14
C GLU A 78 5.24 3.16 16.18
N LEU A 79 4.02 3.24 15.63
CA LEU A 79 3.58 4.35 14.78
C LEU A 79 3.49 5.68 15.55
N GLU A 80 2.97 5.66 16.78
CA GLU A 80 2.96 6.84 17.67
C GLU A 80 4.37 7.33 17.96
N LYS A 81 5.32 6.42 18.18
CA LYS A 81 6.70 6.78 18.47
C LYS A 81 7.38 7.45 17.28
N ARG A 82 7.22 6.89 16.07
CA ARG A 82 7.80 7.49 14.85
C ARG A 82 7.22 8.88 14.55
N ALA A 83 5.91 9.05 14.76
CA ALA A 83 5.26 10.35 14.55
C ALA A 83 5.77 11.44 15.52
N LEU A 84 6.19 11.07 16.73
CA LEU A 84 6.78 12.02 17.69
C LEU A 84 8.24 12.36 17.37
N GLU A 85 9.01 11.39 16.87
CA GLU A 85 10.42 11.60 16.46
C GLU A 85 10.54 12.54 15.24
N GLU A 86 9.53 12.57 14.36
CA GLU A 86 9.50 13.51 13.22
C GLU A 86 9.21 14.96 13.66
N ILE A 87 8.43 15.17 14.73
CA ILE A 87 8.11 16.51 15.25
C ILE A 87 9.31 17.15 15.98
N GLU A 88 10.21 16.36 16.56
CA GLU A 88 11.41 16.88 17.24
C GLU A 88 12.58 17.19 16.28
N ASN A 89 12.50 16.78 15.01
CA ASN A 89 13.55 16.98 14.01
C ASN A 89 13.25 18.10 12.97
N GLU A 90 12.13 18.81 13.11
CA GLU A 90 11.84 20.11 12.44
C GLU A 90 12.20 21.31 13.33
#